data_AF-A0AAD4JBP1-F1
#
_entry.id   AF-A0AAD4JBP1-F1
#
_cell.length_a   1.000
_cell.length_b   1.000
_cell.length_c   1.000
_cell.angle_alpha   90.00
_cell.angle_beta   90.00
_cell.angle_gamma   90.00
#
_symmetry.space_group_name_H-M   'P 1'
#
loop_
_entity.id
_entity.type
_entity.pdbx_description
1 polymer ?
#
loop_
_entity_poly.entity_id
_entity_poly.type
_entity_poly.pdbx_seq_one_letter_code
_entity_poly.pdbx_strand_id
1 'polypeptide(L)'
;MNLDDVRQLWLHLQYNLVSVITCSAFLVFGSTVYIMTRPKHVYLIDYACYHMPDFLKAPYSCFMEHSRLTGDFEELLLKFQRKILEKSGLSDETYVPEVMHSIPP
;
A
#
# COMPACT_ATOMS: atom_id res chain seq x y z
N MET A 1 25.41 -40.44 52.73
CA MET A 1 25.19 -39.70 51.46
C MET A 1 26.31 -40.13 50.53
N ASN A 2 25.99 -40.86 49.46
CA ASN A 2 27.00 -41.48 48.59
C ASN A 2 27.64 -40.40 47.69
N LEU A 3 28.93 -40.54 47.37
CA LEU A 3 29.68 -39.57 46.57
C LEU A 3 29.14 -39.47 45.14
N ASP A 4 28.55 -40.56 44.65
CA ASP A 4 27.83 -40.61 43.37
C ASP A 4 26.54 -39.76 43.38
N ASP A 5 25.82 -39.69 44.51
CA ASP A 5 24.59 -38.89 44.64
C ASP A 5 24.91 -37.39 44.57
N VAL A 6 25.99 -36.97 45.22
CA VAL A 6 26.47 -35.57 45.20
C VAL A 6 26.93 -35.19 43.79
N ARG A 7 27.61 -36.11 43.07
CA ARG A 7 28.03 -35.90 41.69
C ARG A 7 26.83 -35.77 40.74
N GLN A 8 25.81 -36.61 40.89
CA GLN A 8 24.57 -36.55 40.10
C GLN A 8 23.80 -35.24 40.35
N LEU A 9 23.68 -34.82 41.61
CA LEU A 9 23.03 -33.56 41.97
C LEU A 9 23.77 -32.35 41.38
N TRP A 10 25.10 -32.36 41.44
CA TRP A 10 25.94 -31.31 40.86
C TRP A 10 25.79 -31.21 39.34
N LEU A 11 25.81 -32.35 38.64
CA LEU A 11 25.59 -32.40 37.18
C LEU A 11 24.20 -31.90 36.78
N HIS A 12 23.16 -32.29 37.53
CA HIS A 12 21.80 -31.84 37.29
C HIS A 12 21.67 -30.33 37.51
N LEU A 13 22.31 -29.78 38.55
CA LEU A 13 22.30 -28.34 38.82
C LEU A 13 23.05 -27.56 37.74
N GLN A 14 24.24 -28.02 37.33
CA GLN A 14 25.03 -27.41 36.26
C GLN A 14 24.34 -27.47 34.90
N TYR A 15 23.75 -28.61 34.53
CA TYR A 15 23.07 -28.77 33.24
C TYR A 15 21.84 -27.86 33.14
N ASN A 16 21.05 -27.74 34.22
CA ASN A 16 19.93 -26.80 34.27
C ASN A 16 20.40 -25.35 34.16
N LEU A 17 21.46 -24.96 34.86
CA LEU A 17 22.05 -23.62 34.77
C LEU A 17 22.56 -23.31 33.35
N VAL A 18 23.33 -24.22 32.76
CA VAL A 18 23.88 -24.06 31.39
C VAL A 18 22.76 -23.98 30.36
N SER A 19 21.75 -24.85 30.47
CA SER A 19 20.57 -24.84 29.58
C SER A 19 19.80 -23.51 29.69
N VAL A 20 19.53 -23.04 30.90
CA VAL A 20 18.82 -21.77 31.14
C VAL A 20 19.62 -20.58 30.59
N ILE A 21 20.93 -20.51 30.85
CA ILE A 21 21.81 -19.44 30.33
C ILE A 21 21.85 -19.48 28.80
N THR A 22 21.97 -20.66 28.21
CA THR A 22 22.03 -20.81 26.76
C THR A 22 20.71 -20.39 26.09
N CYS A 23 19.58 -20.89 26.59
CA CYS A 23 18.25 -20.54 26.08
C CYS A 23 17.96 -19.04 26.24
N SER A 24 18.29 -18.45 27.40
CA SER A 24 18.11 -17.01 27.61
C SER A 24 19.00 -16.17 26.69
N ALA A 25 20.26 -16.56 26.48
CA ALA A 25 21.16 -15.89 25.54
C ALA A 25 20.60 -15.91 24.10
N PHE A 26 20.10 -17.05 23.63
CA PHE A 26 19.46 -17.16 22.32
C PHE A 26 18.20 -16.30 22.21
N LEU A 27 17.35 -16.28 23.25
CA LEU A 27 16.13 -15.46 23.27
C LEU A 27 16.46 -13.96 23.25
N VAL A 28 17.44 -13.51 24.04
CA VAL A 28 17.85 -12.11 24.07
C VAL A 28 18.48 -11.70 22.74
N PHE A 29 19.37 -12.52 22.19
CA PHE A 29 19.99 -12.26 20.90
C PHE A 29 18.95 -12.19 19.77
N GLY A 30 18.08 -13.20 19.67
CA GLY A 30 17.02 -13.24 18.66
C GLY A 30 16.05 -12.07 18.78
N SER A 31 15.63 -11.72 20.01
CA SER A 31 14.76 -10.56 20.25
C SER A 31 15.44 -9.25 19.86
N THR A 32 16.72 -9.09 20.17
CA THR A 32 17.50 -7.90 19.83
C THR A 32 17.60 -7.74 18.31
N VAL A 33 17.98 -8.82 17.61
CA VAL A 33 18.05 -8.81 16.14
C VAL A 33 16.69 -8.49 15.53
N TYR A 34 15.60 -9.11 16.01
CA TYR A 34 14.25 -8.81 15.53
C TYR A 34 13.85 -7.33 15.74
N ILE A 35 14.14 -6.77 16.92
CA ILE A 35 13.83 -5.36 17.23
C ILE A 35 14.67 -4.40 16.38
N MET A 36 15.92 -4.75 16.07
CA MET A 36 16.80 -3.92 15.24
C MET A 36 16.47 -4.01 13.75
N THR A 37 15.97 -5.16 13.28
CA THR A 37 15.72 -5.41 11.85
C THR A 37 14.28 -5.15 11.43
N ARG A 38 13.32 -5.13 12.37
CA ARG A 38 11.92 -4.83 12.04
C ARG A 38 11.80 -3.44 11.38
N PRO A 39 11.04 -3.30 10.29
CA PRO A 39 10.78 -2.01 9.68
C PRO A 39 10.18 -1.04 10.70
N LYS A 40 10.69 0.20 10.72
CA LYS A 40 10.08 1.27 11.51
C LYS A 40 8.82 1.74 10.78
N HIS A 41 7.77 2.04 11.53
CA HIS A 41 6.56 2.60 10.97
C HIS A 41 6.83 4.02 10.43
N VAL A 42 6.44 4.27 9.19
CA VAL A 42 6.43 5.60 8.56
C VAL A 42 4.97 6.03 8.45
N TYR A 43 4.66 7.23 8.92
CA TYR A 43 3.29 7.76 8.97
C TYR A 43 3.16 8.99 8.09
N LEU A 44 2.04 9.11 7.38
CA LEU A 44 1.62 10.34 6.72
C LEU A 44 1.10 11.29 7.81
N ILE A 45 1.84 12.37 8.09
CA ILE A 45 1.46 13.35 9.12
C ILE A 45 0.40 14.30 8.57
N ASP A 46 0.57 14.74 7.33
CA ASP A 46 -0.33 15.67 6.66
C ASP A 46 -0.23 15.51 5.13
N TYR A 47 -1.28 15.90 4.41
CA TYR A 47 -1.29 16.00 2.96
C TYR A 47 -2.14 17.18 2.50
N ALA A 48 -1.71 17.84 1.42
CA ALA A 48 -2.48 18.87 0.76
C ALA A 48 -2.57 18.55 -0.73
N CYS A 49 -3.78 18.61 -1.27
CA CYS A 49 -4.06 18.48 -2.69
C CYS A 49 -4.83 19.70 -3.17
N TYR A 50 -4.54 20.18 -4.38
CA TYR A 50 -5.34 21.22 -5.01
C TYR A 50 -6.70 20.66 -5.44
N HIS A 51 -7.78 21.24 -4.93
CA HIS A 51 -9.14 20.94 -5.40
C HIS A 51 -9.46 21.85 -6.58
N MET A 52 -9.67 21.25 -7.75
CA MET A 52 -9.98 22.01 -8.95
C MET A 52 -11.39 22.62 -8.87
N PRO A 53 -11.62 23.79 -9.49
CA PRO A 53 -12.96 24.36 -9.63
C PRO A 53 -13.90 23.44 -10.43
N ASP A 54 -15.20 23.47 -10.11
CA ASP A 54 -16.20 22.60 -10.74
C ASP A 54 -16.31 22.78 -12.27
N PHE A 55 -15.94 23.95 -12.81
CA PHE A 55 -15.97 24.18 -14.26
C PHE A 55 -14.92 23.36 -15.03
N LEU A 56 -13.95 22.76 -14.34
CA LEU A 56 -12.97 21.84 -14.95
C LEU A 56 -13.42 20.37 -14.90
N LYS A 57 -14.56 20.05 -14.25
CA LYS A 57 -15.11 18.69 -14.26
C LYS A 57 -15.54 18.32 -15.69
N ALA A 58 -15.17 17.12 -16.12
CA ALA A 58 -15.59 16.54 -17.39
C ALA A 58 -16.43 15.28 -17.13
N PRO A 59 -17.75 15.44 -16.91
CA PRO A 59 -18.67 14.30 -16.89
C PRO A 59 -18.58 13.48 -18.17
N TYR A 60 -18.93 12.21 -18.10
CA TYR A 60 -18.90 11.29 -19.24
C TYR A 60 -19.77 11.79 -20.39
N SER A 61 -20.91 12.41 -20.09
CA SER A 61 -21.78 13.02 -21.09
C SER A 61 -21.09 14.15 -21.86
N CYS A 62 -20.42 15.06 -21.16
CA CYS A 62 -19.67 16.16 -21.75
C CYS A 62 -18.52 15.64 -22.62
N PHE A 63 -17.72 14.71 -22.10
CA PHE A 63 -16.61 14.12 -22.84
C PHE A 63 -17.07 13.36 -24.09
N MET A 64 -18.16 12.59 -23.98
CA MET A 64 -18.72 11.84 -25.12
C MET A 64 -19.30 12.79 -26.17
N GLU A 65 -19.91 13.90 -25.77
CA GLU A 65 -20.40 14.90 -26.72
C GLU A 65 -19.24 15.61 -27.42
N HIS A 66 -18.19 16.01 -26.70
CA HIS A 66 -16.99 16.58 -27.33
C HIS A 66 -16.35 15.62 -28.32
N SER A 67 -16.20 14.35 -27.96
CA SER A 67 -15.66 13.32 -28.86
C SER A 67 -16.51 13.17 -30.13
N ARG A 68 -17.83 13.31 -30.01
CA ARG A 68 -18.74 13.28 -31.17
C ARG A 68 -18.61 14.53 -32.04
N LEU A 69 -18.47 15.70 -31.42
CA LEU A 69 -18.31 16.99 -32.11
C LEU A 69 -17.00 17.11 -32.87
N THR A 70 -15.93 16.43 -32.44
CA THR A 70 -14.67 16.37 -33.19
C THR A 70 -14.84 15.80 -34.60
N GLY A 71 -15.85 14.94 -34.84
CA GLY A 71 -16.10 14.35 -36.15
C GLY A 71 -15.11 13.27 -36.60
N ASP A 72 -14.02 13.06 -35.85
CA ASP A 72 -12.97 12.08 -36.14
C ASP A 72 -13.36 10.63 -35.81
N PHE A 73 -14.46 10.42 -35.07
CA PHE A 73 -14.84 9.12 -34.54
C PHE A 73 -16.14 8.61 -35.13
N GLU A 74 -16.07 7.43 -35.77
CA GLU A 74 -17.27 6.69 -36.16
C GLU A 74 -18.03 6.17 -34.93
N GLU A 75 -19.32 5.87 -35.10
CA GLU A 75 -20.21 5.40 -34.03
C GLU A 75 -19.68 4.15 -33.29
N LEU A 76 -18.99 3.25 -33.98
CA LEU A 76 -18.35 2.08 -33.36
C LEU A 76 -17.21 2.49 -32.41
N LEU A 77 -16.41 3.48 -32.79
CA LEU A 77 -15.32 4.00 -31.96
C LEU A 77 -15.89 4.78 -30.76
N LEU A 78 -16.94 5.58 -30.95
CA LEU A 78 -17.62 6.27 -29.84
C LEU A 78 -18.19 5.28 -28.82
N LYS A 79 -18.79 4.17 -29.26
CA LYS A 79 -19.26 3.10 -28.36
C LYS A 79 -18.11 2.43 -27.62
N PHE A 80 -16.97 2.22 -28.28
CA PHE A 80 -15.78 1.68 -27.66
C PHE A 80 -15.20 2.65 -26.61
N GLN A 81 -15.11 3.93 -26.94
CA GLN A 81 -14.65 4.99 -26.03
C GLN A 81 -15.54 5.11 -24.79
N ARG A 82 -16.87 5.01 -24.95
CA ARG A 82 -17.80 4.95 -23.81
C ARG A 82 -17.51 3.76 -22.90
N LYS A 83 -17.30 2.56 -23.46
CA LYS A 83 -16.92 1.38 -22.67
C LYS A 83 -15.61 1.57 -21.93
N ILE A 84 -14.63 2.26 -22.53
CA ILE A 84 -13.37 2.62 -21.85
C ILE A 84 -13.68 3.50 -20.65
N LEU A 85 -14.45 4.57 -20.80
CA LEU A 85 -14.83 5.44 -19.68
C LEU A 85 -15.46 4.65 -18.53
N GLU A 86 -16.49 3.86 -18.83
CA GLU A 86 -17.21 3.03 -17.85
C GLU A 86 -16.33 1.98 -17.14
N LYS A 87 -15.17 1.64 -17.70
CA LYS A 87 -14.22 0.65 -17.15
C LYS A 87 -12.89 1.23 -16.68
N SER A 88 -12.66 2.53 -16.86
CA SER A 88 -11.39 3.20 -16.56
C SER A 88 -11.15 3.44 -15.06
N GLY A 89 -12.20 3.38 -14.24
CA GLY A 89 -12.15 3.76 -12.83
C GLY A 89 -12.21 5.28 -12.59
N LEU A 90 -12.36 6.07 -13.66
CA LEU A 90 -12.72 7.49 -13.55
C LEU A 90 -14.19 7.63 -13.15
N SER A 91 -14.60 8.82 -12.75
CA SER A 91 -16.01 9.14 -12.46
C SER A 91 -16.40 10.48 -13.10
N ASP A 92 -17.69 10.83 -13.01
CA ASP A 92 -18.17 12.15 -13.42
C ASP A 92 -17.58 13.33 -12.61
N GLU A 93 -16.85 13.04 -11.53
CA GLU A 93 -16.11 14.01 -10.72
C GLU A 93 -14.67 14.24 -11.21
N THR A 94 -14.29 13.63 -12.34
CA THR A 94 -12.94 13.77 -12.90
C THR A 94 -12.76 15.16 -13.52
N TYR A 95 -11.65 15.80 -13.18
CA TYR A 95 -11.27 17.09 -13.74
C TYR A 95 -10.27 16.91 -14.88
N VAL A 96 -10.38 17.74 -15.92
CA VAL A 96 -9.44 17.80 -17.04
C VAL A 96 -8.98 19.24 -17.29
N PRO A 97 -7.82 19.46 -17.94
CA PRO A 97 -7.35 20.80 -18.28
C PRO A 97 -8.35 21.60 -19.10
N GLU A 98 -8.37 22.93 -18.91
CA GLU A 98 -9.30 23.87 -19.58
C GLU A 98 -9.33 23.72 -21.11
N VAL A 99 -8.18 23.43 -21.73
CA VAL A 99 -8.07 23.22 -23.18
C VAL A 99 -8.94 22.06 -23.69
N MET A 100 -9.21 21.04 -22.87
CA MET A 100 -10.04 19.89 -23.25
C MET A 100 -11.55 20.20 -23.20
N HIS A 101 -11.93 21.31 -22.58
CA HIS A 101 -13.31 21.81 -22.54
C HIS A 101 -13.66 22.72 -23.72
N SER A 102 -12.68 23.05 -24.57
CA SER A 102 -12.93 23.85 -25.76
C SER A 102 -13.49 22.98 -26.89
N ILE A 103 -14.57 23.44 -27.52
CA ILE A 103 -15.11 22.80 -28.73
C ILE A 103 -14.21 23.23 -29.91
N PRO A 104 -13.59 22.29 -30.64
CA PRO A 104 -12.80 22.63 -31.82
C PRO A 104 -13.69 23.25 -32.92
N PRO A 105 -13.15 24.18 -33.73
CA PRO A 105 -13.89 24.89 -34.79
C PRO A 105 -14.36 23.97 -35.93
#